data_AF-A0A1H8U8S7-F1
#
_entry.id   AF-A0A1H8U8S7-F1
#
_cell.length_a   1.000
_cell.length_b   1.000
_cell.length_c   1.000
_cell.angle_alpha   90.00
_cell.angle_beta   90.00
_cell.angle_gamma   90.00
#
_symmetry.space_group_name_H-M   'P 1'
#
loop_
_entity.id
_entity.type
_entity.pdbx_description
1 polymer ?
#
loop_
_entity_poly.entity_id
_entity_poly.type
_entity_poly.pdbx_seq_one_letter_code
_entity_poly.pdbx_strand_id
1 'polypeptide(L)'
;MEDPRLNFFKSINLDDSRILHFPGIVFVCGGARNDIKIPPTYVRDHIVRSLWDLHRDIADKIIEAEDVEDWLKEGHYSNLIDFETDIAKLATLIVLFVESAGSIAELGAFSVIHDIASKLIVFIRENSYQQDSFIRLGPIQYLEDMETSVKVYPWTLLSPASNINPNHPPQNHISEFGPPDIESVKPLTIDICNDIVAAFKKNRQTAAFSKTQPGHIMLLIVDMVDIFLALKKGEIQEHLQDLGINLSTRVIMKYLYLLLKLELLEKKSYGDHYYIATVQIPYIKHSFVEKKPVHDRVRFKTILADYYRNHDRQRHNALTQYRSDKTLSNKGS
;
A
#
# COMPACT_ATOMS: atom_id res chain seq x y z
N MET A 1 0.35 -39.13 10.77
CA MET A 1 -0.81 -38.22 10.92
C MET A 1 -0.93 -37.43 9.62
N GLU A 2 -2.12 -37.33 9.04
CA GLU A 2 -2.34 -36.52 7.82
C GLU A 2 -2.05 -35.05 8.12
N ASP A 3 -1.45 -34.34 7.16
CA ASP A 3 -1.14 -32.92 7.31
C ASP A 3 -2.44 -32.10 7.50
N PRO A 4 -2.63 -31.42 8.64
CA PRO A 4 -3.87 -30.68 8.91
C PRO A 4 -4.15 -29.57 7.89
N ARG A 5 -3.14 -29.07 7.18
CA ARG A 5 -3.26 -28.02 6.16
C ARG A 5 -4.14 -28.43 4.99
N LEU A 6 -4.08 -29.71 4.59
CA LEU A 6 -4.86 -30.24 3.46
C LEU A 6 -6.38 -30.16 3.71
N ASN A 7 -6.79 -30.22 4.98
CA ASN A 7 -8.20 -30.13 5.36
C ASN A 7 -8.74 -28.71 5.25
N PHE A 8 -7.88 -27.69 5.37
CA PHE A 8 -8.26 -26.29 5.28
C PHE A 8 -8.72 -25.92 3.87
N PHE A 9 -7.92 -26.21 2.85
CA PHE A 9 -8.25 -25.88 1.45
C PHE A 9 -9.51 -26.58 0.95
N LYS A 10 -9.71 -27.84 1.36
CA LYS A 10 -10.95 -28.61 1.05
C LYS A 10 -12.20 -28.08 1.77
N SER A 11 -12.07 -27.08 2.63
CA SER A 11 -13.17 -26.55 3.43
C SER A 11 -13.58 -25.14 3.06
N ILE A 12 -12.78 -24.41 2.28
CA ILE A 12 -13.03 -23.00 1.95
C ILE A 12 -13.73 -22.86 0.63
N ASN A 13 -14.72 -21.97 0.60
CA ASN A 13 -15.21 -21.36 -0.62
C ASN A 13 -14.62 -19.96 -0.75
N LEU A 14 -13.58 -19.83 -1.59
CA LEU A 14 -12.87 -18.57 -1.75
C LEU A 14 -13.70 -17.53 -2.52
N ASP A 15 -14.61 -17.96 -3.39
CA ASP A 15 -15.45 -17.06 -4.20
C ASP A 15 -16.51 -16.35 -3.34
N ASP A 16 -16.93 -16.97 -2.23
CA ASP A 16 -17.84 -16.37 -1.25
C ASP A 16 -17.09 -15.62 -0.13
N SER A 17 -15.76 -15.60 -0.16
CA SER A 17 -14.95 -14.93 0.87
C SER A 17 -14.96 -13.41 0.69
N ARG A 18 -14.60 -12.68 1.75
CA ARG A 18 -14.57 -11.21 1.72
C ARG A 18 -13.28 -10.66 2.32
N ILE A 19 -12.78 -9.58 1.72
CA ILE A 19 -11.78 -8.71 2.35
C ILE A 19 -12.45 -7.99 3.52
N LEU A 20 -11.87 -8.13 4.72
CA LEU A 20 -12.34 -7.46 5.93
C LEU A 20 -11.80 -6.04 6.03
N HIS A 21 -10.53 -5.86 5.72
CA HIS A 21 -9.86 -4.56 5.69
C HIS A 21 -8.54 -4.68 4.92
N PHE A 22 -7.94 -3.53 4.62
CA PHE A 22 -6.58 -3.42 4.11
C PHE A 22 -5.60 -3.10 5.25
N PRO A 23 -4.27 -3.13 5.04
CA PRO A 23 -3.27 -2.96 6.10
C PRO A 23 -3.19 -1.58 6.76
N GLY A 24 -4.05 -0.63 6.39
CA GLY A 24 -4.02 0.74 6.91
C GLY A 24 -2.97 1.64 6.25
N ILE A 25 -2.27 1.16 5.23
CA ILE A 25 -1.24 1.93 4.51
C ILE A 25 -1.84 3.18 3.86
N VAL A 26 -1.17 4.32 4.06
CA VAL A 26 -1.41 5.58 3.35
C VAL A 26 -0.26 5.77 2.35
N PHE A 27 -0.52 5.46 1.08
CA PHE A 27 0.50 5.62 0.04
C PHE A 27 0.50 7.07 -0.43
N VAL A 28 1.61 7.79 -0.24
CA VAL A 28 1.69 9.22 -0.56
C VAL A 28 2.56 9.44 -1.80
N CYS A 29 1.99 10.13 -2.77
CA CYS A 29 2.53 10.38 -4.09
C CYS A 29 2.56 11.90 -4.36
N GLY A 30 3.52 12.38 -5.15
CA GLY A 30 3.69 13.82 -5.37
C GLY A 30 5.12 14.24 -5.63
N GLY A 31 5.43 15.51 -5.33
CA GLY A 31 6.79 16.04 -5.45
C GLY A 31 7.79 15.38 -4.51
N ALA A 32 9.08 15.58 -4.78
CA ALA A 32 10.16 15.00 -3.98
C ALA A 32 10.12 15.51 -2.53
N ARG A 33 10.62 14.68 -1.60
CA ARG A 33 10.83 15.08 -0.22
C ARG A 33 12.29 15.38 0.06
N ASN A 34 12.50 16.44 0.83
CA ASN A 34 13.83 16.80 1.30
C ASN A 34 14.12 16.16 2.66
N ASP A 35 15.40 16.09 3.02
CA ASP A 35 15.81 15.84 4.41
C ASP A 35 15.09 16.82 5.36
N ILE A 36 14.73 16.35 6.56
CA ILE A 36 14.01 17.13 7.57
C ILE A 36 14.68 18.48 7.90
N LYS A 37 16.01 18.56 7.77
CA LYS A 37 16.81 19.77 8.02
C LYS A 37 16.71 20.81 6.91
N ILE A 38 16.31 20.38 5.71
CA ILE A 38 16.13 21.23 4.54
C ILE A 38 14.65 21.61 4.47
N PRO A 39 14.29 22.89 4.24
CA PRO A 39 12.90 23.29 4.06
C PRO A 39 12.20 22.50 2.95
N PRO A 40 10.89 22.22 3.07
CA PRO A 40 10.16 21.50 2.03
C PRO A 40 10.17 22.30 0.72
N THR A 41 10.31 21.61 -0.41
CA THR A 41 10.24 22.23 -1.76
C THR A 41 8.91 21.96 -2.45
N TYR A 42 8.15 20.98 -1.96
CA TYR A 42 6.87 20.55 -2.52
C TYR A 42 5.77 20.57 -1.45
N VAL A 43 4.52 20.69 -1.89
CA VAL A 43 3.32 20.63 -1.03
C VAL A 43 3.29 19.28 -0.32
N ARG A 44 3.55 18.16 -1.03
CA ARG A 44 3.66 16.82 -0.42
C ARG A 44 4.58 16.83 0.80
N ASP A 45 5.80 17.35 0.66
CA ASP A 45 6.78 17.33 1.74
C ASP A 45 6.32 18.15 2.96
N HIS A 46 5.81 19.37 2.73
CA HIS A 46 5.28 20.22 3.79
C HIS A 46 4.13 19.55 4.54
N ILE A 47 3.19 18.94 3.82
CA ILE A 47 2.02 18.29 4.40
C ILE A 47 2.40 17.01 5.14
N VAL A 48 3.27 16.17 4.58
CA VAL A 48 3.73 14.95 5.26
C VAL A 48 4.44 15.29 6.57
N ARG A 49 5.30 16.31 6.59
CA ARG A 49 5.92 16.80 7.84
C ARG A 49 4.87 17.29 8.83
N SER A 50 3.87 18.02 8.35
CA SER A 50 2.79 18.53 9.20
C SER A 50 1.90 17.42 9.77
N LEU A 51 1.71 16.31 9.05
CA LEU A 51 1.00 15.14 9.56
C LEU A 51 1.71 14.50 10.76
N TRP A 52 3.05 14.49 10.79
CA TRP A 52 3.81 13.99 11.94
C TRP A 52 3.56 14.79 13.23
N ASP A 53 3.32 16.09 13.08
CA ASP A 53 3.04 17.00 14.20
C ASP A 53 1.55 16.99 14.60
N LEU A 54 0.65 16.90 13.64
CA LEU A 54 -0.80 17.08 13.86
C LEU A 54 -1.58 15.76 14.00
N HIS A 55 -1.20 14.72 13.25
CA HIS A 55 -1.94 13.46 13.11
C HIS A 55 -0.98 12.27 13.00
N ARG A 56 -0.19 12.05 14.06
CA ARG A 56 0.83 10.98 14.10
C ARG A 56 0.26 9.59 13.81
N ASP A 57 -0.99 9.34 14.20
CA ASP A 57 -1.67 8.07 13.90
C ASP A 57 -1.81 7.83 12.40
N ILE A 58 -1.92 8.87 11.57
CA ILE A 58 -1.88 8.75 10.11
C ILE A 58 -0.45 8.73 9.59
N ALA A 59 0.42 9.59 10.12
CA ALA A 59 1.81 9.71 9.68
C ALA A 59 2.59 8.39 9.82
N ASP A 60 2.39 7.64 10.91
CA ASP A 60 2.99 6.33 11.16
C ASP A 60 2.59 5.26 10.11
N LYS A 61 1.57 5.53 9.31
CA LYS A 61 1.07 4.61 8.27
C LYS A 61 1.48 5.03 6.85
N ILE A 62 2.22 6.14 6.72
CA ILE A 62 2.67 6.64 5.43
C ILE A 62 3.72 5.69 4.87
N ILE A 63 3.55 5.33 3.60
CA ILE A 63 4.57 4.68 2.79
C ILE A 63 4.83 5.56 1.58
N GLU A 64 6.10 5.72 1.25
CA GLU A 64 6.57 6.39 0.06
C GLU A 64 7.26 5.38 -0.86
N ALA A 65 7.15 5.54 -2.18
CA ALA A 65 7.78 4.61 -3.11
C ALA A 65 9.31 4.62 -2.94
N GLU A 66 9.83 5.80 -2.57
CA GLU A 66 11.22 6.04 -2.25
C GLU A 66 11.67 5.24 -1.02
N ASP A 67 10.83 4.96 -0.01
CA ASP A 67 11.22 4.17 1.17
C ASP A 67 11.50 2.68 0.83
N VAL A 68 11.12 2.25 -0.37
CA VAL A 68 11.29 0.86 -0.85
C VAL A 68 12.42 0.79 -1.89
N GLU A 69 13.55 1.48 -1.61
CA GLU A 69 14.68 1.81 -2.51
C GLU A 69 15.31 0.68 -3.34
N ASP A 70 15.09 -0.59 -3.00
CA ASP A 70 15.79 -1.73 -3.61
C ASP A 70 14.97 -2.50 -4.64
N TRP A 71 13.78 -2.01 -5.00
CA TRP A 71 12.86 -2.74 -5.90
C TRP A 71 13.47 -3.01 -7.28
N LEU A 72 14.32 -2.09 -7.78
CA LEU A 72 15.10 -2.22 -9.02
C LEU A 72 16.26 -3.19 -8.87
N LYS A 73 17.02 -3.08 -7.78
CA LYS A 73 18.27 -3.83 -7.57
C LYS A 73 18.02 -5.32 -7.37
N GLU A 74 16.90 -5.67 -6.73
CA GLU A 74 16.53 -7.08 -6.51
C GLU A 74 15.86 -7.73 -7.74
N GLY A 75 15.61 -6.97 -8.81
CA GLY A 75 15.08 -7.49 -10.08
C GLY A 75 13.66 -8.04 -10.01
N HIS A 76 12.93 -7.77 -8.93
CA HIS A 76 11.56 -8.25 -8.72
C HIS A 76 10.54 -7.54 -9.62
N TYR A 77 10.78 -6.26 -9.90
CA TYR A 77 9.95 -5.43 -10.77
C TYR A 77 10.75 -4.96 -11.99
N SER A 78 10.05 -4.76 -13.11
CA SER A 78 10.69 -4.36 -14.37
C SER A 78 10.64 -2.85 -14.63
N ASN A 79 9.71 -2.14 -14.00
CA ASN A 79 9.49 -0.72 -14.12
C ASN A 79 8.78 -0.19 -12.86
N LEU A 80 8.86 1.13 -12.64
CA LEU A 80 8.35 1.80 -11.44
C LEU A 80 6.82 1.77 -11.38
N ILE A 81 6.15 1.86 -12.54
CA ILE A 81 4.68 1.87 -12.63
C ILE A 81 4.11 0.58 -12.06
N ASP A 82 4.65 -0.59 -12.44
CA ASP A 82 4.22 -1.89 -11.90
C ASP A 82 4.41 -1.97 -10.38
N PHE A 83 5.49 -1.36 -9.88
CA PHE A 83 5.85 -1.36 -8.47
C PHE A 83 4.87 -0.53 -7.63
N GLU A 84 4.68 0.73 -7.99
CA GLU A 84 3.77 1.64 -7.30
C GLU A 84 2.31 1.20 -7.43
N THR A 85 1.94 0.63 -8.59
CA THR A 85 0.60 0.05 -8.80
C THR A 85 0.31 -1.08 -7.81
N ASP A 86 1.29 -1.94 -7.50
CA ASP A 86 1.09 -3.02 -6.54
C ASP A 86 1.05 -2.52 -5.08
N ILE A 87 1.81 -1.46 -4.72
CA ILE A 87 1.65 -0.75 -3.44
C ILE A 87 0.24 -0.15 -3.34
N ALA A 88 -0.19 0.59 -4.36
CA ALA A 88 -1.49 1.23 -4.44
C ALA A 88 -2.65 0.24 -4.26
N LYS A 89 -2.53 -0.98 -4.81
CA LYS A 89 -3.53 -2.05 -4.61
C LYS A 89 -3.64 -2.52 -3.17
N LEU A 90 -2.56 -2.49 -2.39
CA LEU A 90 -2.55 -2.79 -0.96
C LEU A 90 -2.91 -1.59 -0.08
N ALA A 91 -2.76 -0.36 -0.60
CA ALA A 91 -3.06 0.84 0.14
C ALA A 91 -4.52 0.89 0.60
N THR A 92 -4.73 1.50 1.77
CA THR A 92 -6.07 1.85 2.28
C THR A 92 -6.50 3.21 1.73
N LEU A 93 -5.55 4.15 1.65
CA LEU A 93 -5.73 5.45 1.03
C LEU A 93 -4.50 5.74 0.16
N ILE A 94 -4.72 6.37 -0.99
CA ILE A 94 -3.65 6.91 -1.83
C ILE A 94 -3.82 8.42 -1.86
N VAL A 95 -2.81 9.15 -1.43
CA VAL A 95 -2.79 10.62 -1.41
C VAL A 95 -1.89 11.09 -2.54
N LEU A 96 -2.45 11.81 -3.50
CA LEU A 96 -1.70 12.28 -4.66
C LEU A 96 -1.72 13.81 -4.75
N PHE A 97 -0.56 14.43 -4.64
CA PHE A 97 -0.38 15.86 -4.90
C PHE A 97 0.04 16.07 -6.36
N VAL A 98 -0.81 16.70 -7.16
CA VAL A 98 -0.55 16.99 -8.58
C VAL A 98 0.30 18.26 -8.68
N GLU A 99 1.61 18.11 -8.54
CA GLU A 99 2.54 19.24 -8.39
C GLU A 99 3.87 19.08 -9.15
N SER A 100 4.08 17.93 -9.80
CA SER A 100 5.29 17.59 -10.55
C SER A 100 4.98 16.73 -11.78
N ALA A 101 5.92 16.64 -12.71
CA ALA A 101 5.78 15.78 -13.90
C ALA A 101 5.52 14.31 -13.54
N GLY A 102 6.17 13.79 -12.49
CA GLY A 102 5.94 12.44 -11.97
C GLY A 102 4.51 12.26 -11.48
N SER A 103 4.02 13.19 -10.64
CA SER A 103 2.66 13.13 -10.10
C SER A 103 1.55 13.25 -11.14
N ILE A 104 1.82 13.90 -12.27
CA ILE A 104 0.89 13.94 -13.42
C ILE A 104 0.84 12.58 -14.12
N ALA A 105 1.99 11.91 -14.27
CA ALA A 105 2.05 10.57 -14.80
C ALA A 105 1.34 9.56 -13.88
N GLU A 106 1.55 9.66 -12.57
CA GLU A 106 0.86 8.88 -11.54
C GLU A 106 -0.65 9.11 -11.58
N LEU A 107 -1.11 10.36 -11.70
CA LEU A 107 -2.52 10.71 -11.85
C LEU A 107 -3.15 9.98 -13.04
N GLY A 108 -2.48 10.00 -14.19
CA GLY A 108 -2.93 9.27 -15.38
C GLY A 108 -2.96 7.75 -15.18
N ALA A 109 -1.91 7.17 -14.60
CA ALA A 109 -1.79 5.73 -14.40
C ALA A 109 -2.81 5.20 -13.37
N PHE A 110 -3.02 5.93 -12.29
CA PHE A 110 -3.89 5.51 -11.18
C PHE A 110 -5.37 5.78 -11.42
N SER A 111 -5.71 6.86 -12.12
CA SER A 111 -7.12 7.22 -12.38
C SER A 111 -7.86 6.16 -13.19
N VAL A 112 -7.20 5.48 -14.12
CA VAL A 112 -7.85 4.50 -15.01
C VAL A 112 -7.98 3.10 -14.40
N ILE A 113 -7.39 2.84 -13.24
CA ILE A 113 -7.49 1.56 -12.54
C ILE A 113 -8.53 1.70 -11.43
N HIS A 114 -9.75 1.22 -11.68
CA HIS A 114 -10.91 1.42 -10.80
C HIS A 114 -10.64 1.16 -9.30
N ASP A 115 -9.98 0.03 -8.98
CA ASP A 115 -9.69 -0.35 -7.59
C ASP A 115 -8.68 0.59 -6.90
N ILE A 116 -7.85 1.27 -7.67
CA ILE A 116 -6.90 2.29 -7.20
C ILE A 116 -7.60 3.65 -7.13
N ALA A 117 -8.31 4.04 -8.20
CA ALA A 117 -9.06 5.28 -8.30
C ALA A 117 -10.03 5.46 -7.13
N SER A 118 -10.77 4.41 -6.76
CA SER A 118 -11.71 4.43 -5.63
C SER A 118 -11.06 4.68 -4.25
N LYS A 119 -9.72 4.62 -4.15
CA LYS A 119 -8.94 4.87 -2.93
C LYS A 119 -8.16 6.17 -2.99
N LEU A 120 -8.24 6.91 -4.10
CA LEU A 120 -7.44 8.09 -4.36
C LEU A 120 -8.08 9.33 -3.71
N ILE A 121 -7.25 10.15 -3.08
CA ILE A 121 -7.55 11.55 -2.81
C ILE A 121 -6.51 12.40 -3.53
N VAL A 122 -6.99 13.26 -4.43
CA VAL A 122 -6.13 14.09 -5.28
C VAL A 122 -6.16 15.51 -4.78
N PHE A 123 -4.99 16.11 -4.58
CA PHE A 123 -4.81 17.53 -4.28
C PHE A 123 -4.25 18.24 -5.51
N ILE A 124 -4.96 19.25 -6.00
CA ILE A 124 -4.59 20.01 -7.18
C ILE A 124 -4.73 21.52 -6.93
N ARG A 125 -3.83 22.30 -7.53
CA ARG A 125 -3.83 23.76 -7.44
C ARG A 125 -5.04 24.33 -8.17
N GLU A 126 -5.70 25.32 -7.57
CA GLU A 126 -6.88 25.98 -8.16
C GLU A 126 -6.64 26.45 -9.61
N ASN A 127 -5.54 27.14 -9.88
CA ASN A 127 -5.23 27.60 -11.23
C ASN A 127 -5.05 26.47 -12.25
N SER A 128 -4.53 25.30 -11.83
CA SER A 128 -4.39 24.14 -12.71
C SER A 128 -5.73 23.44 -12.93
N TYR A 129 -6.60 23.43 -11.91
CA TYR A 129 -7.96 22.89 -12.01
C TYR A 129 -8.87 23.72 -12.92
N GLN A 130 -8.72 25.05 -12.93
CA GLN A 130 -9.54 25.95 -13.74
C GLN A 130 -9.13 26.00 -15.22
N GLN A 131 -7.99 25.42 -15.58
CA GLN A 131 -7.50 25.41 -16.96
C GLN A 131 -8.24 24.39 -17.82
N ASP A 132 -8.48 24.78 -19.07
CA ASP A 132 -8.94 23.86 -20.12
C ASP A 132 -7.76 23.01 -20.61
N SER A 133 -7.39 22.00 -19.80
CA SER A 133 -6.23 21.14 -20.01
C SER A 133 -6.61 19.67 -20.04
N PHE A 134 -5.75 18.83 -20.63
CA PHE A 134 -5.95 17.38 -20.60
C PHE A 134 -5.99 16.84 -19.17
N ILE A 135 -5.26 17.44 -18.22
CA ILE A 135 -5.28 17.06 -16.81
C ILE A 135 -6.70 17.27 -16.24
N ARG A 136 -7.29 18.44 -16.49
CA ARG A 136 -8.64 18.79 -15.99
C ARG A 136 -9.75 17.99 -16.69
N LEU A 137 -9.73 17.90 -18.02
CA LEU A 137 -10.77 17.25 -18.81
C LEU A 137 -10.64 15.72 -18.87
N GLY A 138 -9.45 15.19 -18.59
CA GLY A 138 -9.15 13.76 -18.59
C GLY A 138 -9.25 13.16 -17.20
N PRO A 139 -8.12 12.87 -16.52
CA PRO A 139 -8.11 12.10 -15.29
C PRO A 139 -8.86 12.78 -14.14
N ILE A 140 -8.84 14.12 -14.02
CA ILE A 140 -9.60 14.81 -12.96
C ILE A 140 -11.11 14.64 -13.17
N GLN A 141 -11.63 14.94 -14.36
CA GLN A 141 -13.04 14.72 -14.71
C GLN A 141 -13.45 13.26 -14.47
N TYR A 142 -12.62 12.31 -14.91
CA TYR A 142 -12.88 10.88 -14.75
C TYR A 142 -12.99 10.46 -13.27
N LEU A 143 -12.15 11.00 -12.40
CA LEU A 143 -12.19 10.76 -10.96
C LEU A 143 -13.42 11.40 -10.31
N GLU A 144 -13.79 12.62 -10.70
CA GLU A 144 -15.00 13.31 -10.23
C GLU A 144 -16.27 12.55 -10.62
N ASP A 145 -16.34 12.03 -11.84
CA ASP A 145 -17.47 11.22 -12.34
C ASP A 145 -17.62 9.90 -11.55
N MET A 146 -16.54 9.40 -10.94
CA MET A 146 -16.54 8.25 -10.02
C MET A 146 -16.82 8.62 -8.56
N GLU A 147 -17.15 9.88 -8.27
CA GLU A 147 -17.29 10.42 -6.91
C GLU A 147 -16.01 10.27 -6.06
N THR A 148 -14.84 10.23 -6.72
CA THR A 148 -13.54 10.21 -6.05
C THR A 148 -13.21 11.60 -5.51
N SER A 149 -12.45 11.65 -4.42
CA SER A 149 -12.15 12.91 -3.73
C SER A 149 -11.07 13.71 -4.47
N VAL A 150 -11.47 14.67 -5.29
CA VAL A 150 -10.59 15.73 -5.81
C VAL A 150 -10.71 16.97 -4.92
N LYS A 151 -9.57 17.48 -4.44
CA LYS A 151 -9.45 18.60 -3.53
C LYS A 151 -8.66 19.73 -4.19
N VAL A 152 -9.31 20.87 -4.30
CA VAL A 152 -8.76 22.05 -4.99
C VAL A 152 -8.37 23.08 -3.95
N TYR A 153 -7.12 23.52 -3.97
CA TYR A 153 -6.59 24.50 -3.02
C TYR A 153 -5.80 25.63 -3.71
N PRO A 154 -5.88 26.87 -3.20
CA PRO A 154 -5.32 28.04 -3.88
C PRO A 154 -3.87 28.35 -3.45
N TRP A 155 -2.97 27.36 -3.45
CA TRP A 155 -1.55 27.65 -3.21
C TRP A 155 -0.91 28.31 -4.44
N THR A 156 0.09 29.16 -4.22
CA THR A 156 0.80 29.88 -5.28
C THR A 156 2.11 29.17 -5.65
N LEU A 157 2.68 29.56 -6.78
CA LEU A 157 4.02 29.14 -7.20
C LEU A 157 5.00 30.28 -6.94
N LEU A 158 6.25 29.95 -6.64
CA LEU A 158 7.31 30.95 -6.61
C LEU A 158 7.43 31.56 -8.01
N SER A 159 7.37 32.89 -8.07
CA SER A 159 7.63 33.60 -9.32
C SER A 159 9.07 33.32 -9.75
N PRO A 160 9.33 32.99 -11.03
CA PRO A 160 10.69 33.00 -11.55
C PRO A 160 11.28 34.37 -11.23
N ALA A 161 12.44 34.41 -10.57
CA ALA A 161 13.17 35.66 -10.36
C ALA A 161 13.26 36.36 -11.73
N SER A 162 12.64 37.52 -11.83
CA SER A 162 12.41 38.20 -13.08
C SER A 162 13.75 38.65 -13.66
N ASN A 163 14.34 37.87 -14.57
CA ASN A 163 15.27 38.39 -15.55
C ASN A 163 14.43 39.19 -16.57
N ILE A 164 14.03 40.39 -16.18
CA ILE A 164 13.32 41.34 -17.03
C ILE A 164 14.32 41.77 -18.11
N ASN A 165 14.26 41.14 -19.28
CA ASN A 165 14.87 41.71 -20.48
C ASN A 165 13.85 42.69 -21.09
N PRO A 166 14.05 44.02 -21.01
CA PRO A 166 13.07 45.01 -21.47
C PRO A 166 12.78 44.94 -22.98
N ASN A 167 13.59 44.21 -23.75
CA ASN A 167 13.45 44.09 -25.22
C ASN A 167 12.72 42.82 -25.68
N HIS A 168 12.39 41.90 -24.76
CA HIS A 168 11.56 40.73 -25.03
C HIS A 168 10.53 40.59 -23.92
N PRO A 169 9.29 41.10 -24.10
CA PRO A 169 8.22 40.81 -23.15
C PRO A 169 8.11 39.28 -23.06
N PRO A 170 8.15 38.69 -21.85
CA PRO A 170 7.95 37.25 -21.71
C PRO A 170 6.59 36.93 -22.32
N GLN A 171 6.56 35.96 -23.23
CA GLN A 171 5.30 35.30 -23.52
C GLN A 171 4.81 34.78 -22.17
N ASN A 172 3.66 35.25 -21.72
CA ASN A 172 3.05 34.95 -20.41
C ASN A 172 2.61 33.48 -20.32
N HIS A 173 3.48 32.53 -20.62
CA HIS A 173 3.37 31.17 -20.12
C HIS A 173 3.94 31.19 -18.71
N ILE A 174 3.14 31.66 -17.76
CA ILE A 174 3.35 31.29 -16.35
C ILE A 174 3.35 29.76 -16.38
N SER A 175 4.49 29.12 -16.07
CA SER A 175 4.52 27.67 -16.12
C SER A 175 3.44 27.13 -15.18
N GLU A 176 2.55 26.29 -15.72
CA GLU A 176 1.45 25.70 -14.96
C GLU A 176 1.96 24.94 -13.73
N PHE A 177 3.20 24.44 -13.86
CA PHE A 177 3.98 23.73 -12.87
C PHE A 177 5.28 24.49 -12.59
N GLY A 178 5.61 24.60 -11.31
CA GLY A 178 6.78 25.29 -10.79
C GLY A 178 6.91 25.00 -9.30
N PRO A 179 8.01 25.42 -8.66
CA PRO A 179 8.17 25.21 -7.23
C PRO A 179 7.06 25.95 -6.47
N PRO A 180 6.27 25.27 -5.62
CA PRO A 180 5.24 25.91 -4.82
C PRO A 180 5.83 26.93 -3.84
N ASP A 181 5.11 28.02 -3.61
CA ASP A 181 5.37 28.92 -2.51
C ASP A 181 4.81 28.31 -1.22
N ILE A 182 5.68 27.70 -0.41
CA ILE A 182 5.28 27.02 0.82
C ILE A 182 4.62 27.97 1.83
N GLU A 183 4.94 29.27 1.82
CA GLU A 183 4.27 30.22 2.72
C GLU A 183 2.76 30.34 2.39
N SER A 184 2.39 30.20 1.12
CA SER A 184 0.99 30.16 0.69
C SER A 184 0.28 28.86 1.09
N VAL A 185 1.02 27.77 1.30
CA VAL A 185 0.49 26.46 1.72
C VAL A 185 0.23 26.43 3.23
N LYS A 186 1.04 27.11 4.04
CA LYS A 186 0.92 27.13 5.50
C LYS A 186 -0.50 27.35 6.02
N PRO A 187 -1.26 28.37 5.59
CA PRO A 187 -2.63 28.58 6.08
C PRO A 187 -3.60 27.45 5.69
N LEU A 188 -3.29 26.67 4.65
CA LEU A 188 -4.11 25.56 4.14
C LEU A 188 -3.80 24.21 4.81
N THR A 189 -2.69 24.16 5.55
CA THR A 189 -2.12 22.91 6.11
C THR A 189 -3.13 22.11 6.92
N ILE A 190 -3.85 22.77 7.83
CA ILE A 190 -4.79 22.09 8.73
C ILE A 190 -5.93 21.46 7.93
N ASP A 191 -6.45 22.17 6.94
CA ASP A 191 -7.56 21.69 6.11
C ASP A 191 -7.13 20.51 5.23
N ILE A 192 -5.97 20.61 4.58
CA ILE A 192 -5.40 19.52 3.77
C ILE A 192 -5.16 18.27 4.64
N CYS A 193 -4.55 18.43 5.82
CA CYS A 193 -4.33 17.31 6.74
C CYS A 193 -5.66 16.68 7.18
N ASN A 194 -6.67 17.50 7.50
CA ASN A 194 -7.99 17.01 7.90
C ASN A 194 -8.72 16.28 6.77
N ASP A 195 -8.56 16.74 5.52
CA ASP A 195 -9.08 16.05 4.34
C ASP A 195 -8.47 14.65 4.19
N ILE A 196 -7.15 14.51 4.37
CA ILE A 196 -6.45 13.21 4.35
C ILE A 196 -7.00 12.29 5.46
N VAL A 197 -7.11 12.80 6.69
CA VAL A 197 -7.62 12.04 7.83
C VAL A 197 -9.08 11.61 7.60
N ALA A 198 -9.91 12.48 7.04
CA ALA A 198 -11.30 12.18 6.74
C ALA A 198 -11.41 11.11 5.64
N ALA A 199 -10.63 11.23 4.57
CA ALA A 199 -10.58 10.24 3.50
C ALA A 199 -10.10 8.87 4.01
N PHE A 200 -9.08 8.83 4.86
CA PHE A 200 -8.58 7.60 5.47
C PHE A 200 -9.66 6.91 6.32
N LYS A 201 -10.39 7.68 7.14
CA LYS A 201 -11.49 7.15 7.97
C LYS A 201 -12.65 6.63 7.13
N LYS A 202 -12.95 7.27 6.00
CA LYS A 202 -13.98 6.84 5.05
C LYS A 202 -13.59 5.55 4.32
N ASN A 203 -12.33 5.39 3.94
CA ASN A 203 -11.82 4.28 3.15
C ASN A 203 -11.55 2.99 3.94
N ARG A 204 -12.47 2.58 4.83
CA ARG A 204 -12.44 1.26 5.49
C ARG A 204 -13.13 0.21 4.63
N GLN A 205 -12.63 0.02 3.42
CA GLN A 205 -13.30 -0.78 2.42
C GLN A 205 -13.25 -2.28 2.78
N THR A 206 -14.43 -2.88 2.91
CA THR A 206 -14.62 -4.32 2.74
C THR A 206 -14.93 -4.58 1.27
N ALA A 207 -14.47 -5.69 0.72
CA ALA A 207 -14.74 -6.06 -0.66
C ALA A 207 -15.06 -7.55 -0.77
N ALA A 208 -15.77 -7.94 -1.83
CA ALA A 208 -15.79 -9.34 -2.22
C ALA A 208 -14.35 -9.76 -2.59
N PHE A 209 -13.94 -10.94 -2.16
CA PHE A 209 -12.64 -11.45 -2.56
C PHE A 209 -12.61 -11.66 -4.08
N SER A 210 -11.44 -11.43 -4.70
CA SER A 210 -11.25 -11.68 -6.12
C SER A 210 -9.93 -12.41 -6.35
N LYS A 211 -10.02 -13.54 -7.06
CA LYS A 211 -8.87 -14.37 -7.47
C LYS A 211 -8.01 -13.70 -8.54
N THR A 212 -8.45 -12.59 -9.12
CA THR A 212 -7.73 -11.87 -10.19
C THR A 212 -7.10 -10.57 -9.71
N GLN A 213 -7.51 -10.05 -8.55
CA GLN A 213 -6.99 -8.79 -8.02
C GLN A 213 -5.69 -8.99 -7.23
N PRO A 214 -4.55 -8.41 -7.65
CA PRO A 214 -3.26 -8.59 -6.98
C PRO A 214 -3.28 -8.24 -5.49
N GLY A 215 -3.94 -7.14 -5.10
CA GLY A 215 -4.09 -6.74 -3.71
C GLY A 215 -4.77 -7.82 -2.87
N HIS A 216 -5.85 -8.42 -3.38
CA HIS A 216 -6.58 -9.47 -2.69
C HIS A 216 -5.75 -10.74 -2.57
N ILE A 217 -5.04 -11.13 -3.63
CA ILE A 217 -4.16 -12.30 -3.60
C ILE A 217 -3.01 -12.10 -2.61
N MET A 218 -2.41 -10.91 -2.56
CA MET A 218 -1.37 -10.59 -1.57
C MET A 218 -1.90 -10.67 -0.13
N LEU A 219 -3.09 -10.15 0.14
CA LEU A 219 -3.73 -10.32 1.46
C LEU A 219 -4.06 -11.79 1.77
N LEU A 220 -4.44 -12.59 0.77
CA LEU A 220 -4.63 -14.03 0.93
C LEU A 220 -3.33 -14.73 1.29
N ILE A 221 -2.20 -14.36 0.69
CA ILE A 221 -0.89 -14.89 1.05
C ILE A 221 -0.58 -14.60 2.52
N VAL A 222 -0.76 -13.35 2.98
CA VAL A 222 -0.53 -12.98 4.39
C VAL A 222 -1.45 -13.79 5.32
N ASP A 223 -2.73 -13.89 4.96
CA ASP A 223 -3.72 -14.60 5.77
C ASP A 223 -3.42 -16.11 5.84
N MET A 224 -3.01 -16.73 4.74
CA MET A 224 -2.58 -18.13 4.70
C MET A 224 -1.33 -18.36 5.52
N VAL A 225 -0.32 -17.48 5.42
CA VAL A 225 0.90 -17.59 6.22
C VAL A 225 0.57 -17.48 7.71
N ASP A 226 -0.32 -16.58 8.11
CA ASP A 226 -0.76 -16.46 9.51
C ASP A 226 -1.52 -17.72 9.98
N ILE A 227 -2.47 -18.22 9.20
CA ILE A 227 -3.25 -19.43 9.51
C ILE A 227 -2.34 -20.64 9.64
N PHE A 228 -1.39 -20.80 8.73
CA PHE A 228 -0.45 -21.91 8.72
C PHE A 228 0.79 -21.69 9.57
N LEU A 229 0.85 -20.56 10.29
CA LEU A 229 1.92 -20.08 11.17
C LEU A 229 3.24 -19.75 10.46
N ALA A 230 3.67 -20.61 9.55
CA ALA A 230 4.90 -20.47 8.77
C ALA A 230 4.82 -21.30 7.48
N LEU A 231 5.07 -20.67 6.34
CA LEU A 231 5.08 -21.34 5.03
C LEU A 231 6.37 -21.06 4.26
N LYS A 232 6.79 -22.02 3.44
CA LYS A 232 7.84 -21.82 2.44
C LYS A 232 7.26 -21.22 1.16
N LYS A 233 8.10 -20.62 0.32
CA LYS A 233 7.67 -20.08 -1.00
C LYS A 233 6.95 -21.13 -1.86
N GLY A 234 7.50 -22.34 -1.93
CA GLY A 234 6.91 -23.44 -2.71
C GLY A 234 5.52 -23.82 -2.20
N GLU A 235 5.35 -23.91 -0.89
CA GLU A 235 4.06 -24.21 -0.26
C GLU A 235 3.03 -23.11 -0.54
N ILE A 236 3.43 -21.84 -0.49
CA ILE A 236 2.53 -20.72 -0.87
C ILE A 236 2.06 -20.87 -2.33
N GLN A 237 2.97 -21.20 -3.25
CA GLN A 237 2.65 -21.39 -4.66
C GLN A 237 1.68 -22.56 -4.88
N GLU A 238 1.97 -23.72 -4.28
CA GLU A 238 1.13 -24.92 -4.35
C GLU A 238 -0.28 -24.66 -3.79
N HIS A 239 -0.36 -24.00 -2.64
CA HIS A 239 -1.63 -23.70 -2.00
C HIS A 239 -2.49 -22.68 -2.77
N LEU A 240 -1.86 -21.68 -3.40
CA LEU A 240 -2.58 -20.78 -4.30
C LEU A 240 -3.14 -21.55 -5.51
N GLN A 241 -2.36 -22.49 -6.06
CA GLN A 241 -2.80 -23.35 -7.15
C GLN A 241 -3.98 -24.25 -6.75
N ASP A 242 -3.95 -24.83 -5.54
CA ASP A 242 -5.06 -25.62 -4.98
C ASP A 242 -6.35 -24.78 -4.85
N LEU A 243 -6.22 -23.47 -4.63
CA LEU A 243 -7.32 -22.51 -4.57
C LEU A 243 -7.74 -21.96 -5.95
N GLY A 244 -7.16 -22.48 -7.04
CA GLY A 244 -7.43 -22.06 -8.42
C GLY A 244 -6.72 -20.78 -8.85
N ILE A 245 -5.71 -20.32 -8.10
CA ILE A 245 -4.91 -19.12 -8.39
C ILE A 245 -3.54 -19.55 -8.92
N ASN A 246 -3.39 -19.53 -10.25
CA ASN A 246 -2.16 -19.95 -10.92
C ASN A 246 -1.25 -18.74 -11.19
N LEU A 247 -0.17 -18.61 -10.41
CA LEU A 247 0.82 -17.54 -10.59
C LEU A 247 2.18 -18.11 -10.95
N SER A 248 2.94 -17.38 -11.76
CA SER A 248 4.34 -17.71 -12.03
C SER A 248 5.20 -17.45 -10.79
N THR A 249 6.31 -18.18 -10.66
CA THR A 249 7.27 -17.98 -9.56
C THR A 249 7.79 -16.53 -9.50
N ARG A 250 7.91 -15.85 -10.64
CA ARG A 250 8.30 -14.43 -10.71
C ARG A 250 7.27 -13.54 -10.00
N VAL A 251 5.97 -13.75 -10.25
CA VAL A 251 4.91 -12.97 -9.61
C VAL A 251 4.84 -13.26 -8.11
N ILE A 252 5.00 -14.52 -7.69
CA ILE A 252 5.01 -14.87 -6.27
C ILE A 252 6.19 -14.22 -5.55
N MET A 253 7.38 -14.22 -6.15
CA MET A 253 8.53 -13.51 -5.59
C MET A 253 8.28 -12.02 -5.47
N LYS A 254 7.64 -11.41 -6.48
CA LYS A 254 7.26 -9.99 -6.49
C LYS A 254 6.31 -9.64 -5.34
N TYR A 255 5.27 -10.46 -5.12
CA TYR A 255 4.34 -10.28 -4.01
C TYR A 255 4.99 -10.49 -2.65
N LEU A 256 5.79 -11.55 -2.49
CA LEU A 256 6.49 -11.80 -1.22
C LEU A 256 7.50 -10.69 -0.90
N TYR A 257 8.22 -10.18 -1.91
CA TYR A 257 9.10 -9.02 -1.75
C TYR A 257 8.34 -7.81 -1.20
N LEU A 258 7.22 -7.46 -1.83
CA LEU A 258 6.44 -6.29 -1.41
C LEU A 258 5.86 -6.48 0.00
N LEU A 259 5.33 -7.67 0.31
CA LEU A 259 4.79 -7.99 1.63
C LEU A 259 5.87 -7.95 2.73
N LEU A 260 7.13 -8.29 2.41
CA LEU A 260 8.26 -8.14 3.34
C LEU A 260 8.63 -6.67 3.55
N LYS A 261 8.67 -5.87 2.48
CA LYS A 261 9.01 -4.44 2.55
C LYS A 261 7.95 -3.61 3.27
N LEU A 262 6.68 -4.00 3.14
CA LEU A 262 5.56 -3.41 3.88
C LEU A 262 5.40 -4.01 5.28
N GLU A 263 6.36 -4.82 5.74
CA GLU A 263 6.36 -5.46 7.05
C GLU A 263 5.09 -6.24 7.39
N LEU A 264 4.41 -6.80 6.38
CA LEU A 264 3.25 -7.69 6.56
C LEU A 264 3.67 -9.14 6.76
N LEU A 265 4.86 -9.47 6.27
CA LEU A 265 5.56 -10.72 6.47
C LEU A 265 6.97 -10.47 6.96
N GLU A 266 7.53 -11.44 7.67
CA GLU A 266 8.95 -11.57 7.94
C GLU A 266 9.48 -12.89 7.38
N LYS A 267 10.76 -12.91 7.00
CA LYS A 267 11.44 -14.11 6.53
C LYS A 267 12.38 -14.64 7.60
N LYS A 268 12.18 -15.89 8.03
CA LYS A 268 13.02 -16.59 9.01
C LYS A 268 13.74 -17.77 8.37
N SER A 269 15.06 -17.81 8.56
CA SER A 269 15.91 -18.93 8.11
C SER A 269 16.16 -19.90 9.27
N TYR A 270 15.82 -21.17 9.07
CA TYR A 270 16.15 -22.27 9.98
C TYR A 270 16.20 -23.59 9.20
N GLY A 271 17.37 -23.93 8.65
CA GLY A 271 17.54 -25.05 7.70
C GLY A 271 16.89 -24.81 6.33
N ASP A 272 15.75 -24.13 6.30
CA ASP A 272 15.00 -23.65 5.14
C ASP A 272 14.54 -22.20 5.39
N HIS A 273 13.83 -21.60 4.44
CA HIS A 273 13.28 -20.25 4.55
C HIS A 273 11.75 -20.26 4.71
N TYR A 274 11.29 -19.72 5.83
CA TYR A 274 9.89 -19.60 6.17
C TYR A 274 9.46 -18.13 6.16
N TYR A 275 8.28 -17.88 5.63
CA TYR A 275 7.56 -16.63 5.79
C TYR A 275 6.64 -16.76 7.00
N ILE A 276 6.60 -15.72 7.82
CA ILE A 276 5.77 -15.63 9.03
C ILE A 276 5.04 -14.29 9.00
N ALA A 277 3.75 -14.28 9.32
CA ALA A 277 2.98 -13.04 9.36
C ALA A 277 3.37 -12.21 10.61
N THR A 278 3.61 -10.92 10.40
CA THR A 278 3.95 -9.97 11.47
C THR A 278 2.71 -9.52 12.24
N VAL A 279 1.56 -9.47 11.56
CA VAL A 279 0.26 -9.09 12.11
C VAL A 279 -0.65 -10.32 12.18
N GLN A 280 -1.29 -10.52 13.32
CA GLN A 280 -2.19 -11.67 13.58
C GLN A 280 -3.67 -11.31 13.46
N ILE A 281 -3.98 -10.26 12.70
CA ILE A 281 -5.34 -9.79 12.45
C ILE A 281 -5.80 -10.35 11.09
N PRO A 282 -6.99 -10.99 11.00
CA PRO A 282 -7.49 -11.54 9.74
C PRO A 282 -7.77 -10.46 8.69
N TYR A 283 -7.15 -10.55 7.52
CA TYR A 283 -7.49 -9.70 6.37
C TYR A 283 -8.68 -10.23 5.58
N ILE A 284 -8.93 -11.54 5.66
CA ILE A 284 -9.98 -12.23 4.89
C ILE A 284 -10.93 -12.95 5.85
N LYS A 285 -12.22 -12.74 5.63
CA LYS A 285 -13.27 -13.60 6.17
C LYS A 285 -13.50 -14.74 5.18
N HIS A 286 -12.95 -15.90 5.50
CA HIS A 286 -13.14 -17.11 4.70
C HIS A 286 -14.57 -17.61 4.83
N SER A 287 -15.19 -17.86 3.68
CA SER A 287 -16.42 -18.64 3.61
C SER A 287 -16.09 -20.12 3.53
N PHE A 288 -16.93 -20.97 4.10
CA PHE A 288 -16.66 -22.39 4.24
C PHE A 288 -17.81 -23.23 3.68
N VAL A 289 -17.47 -24.35 3.05
CA VAL A 289 -18.44 -25.37 2.64
C VAL A 289 -18.94 -26.08 3.92
N GLU A 290 -20.27 -26.13 4.13
CA GLU A 290 -20.95 -26.46 5.40
C GLU A 290 -20.34 -27.59 6.28
N LYS A 291 -20.50 -27.44 7.62
CA LYS A 291 -20.29 -28.45 8.70
C LYS A 291 -18.86 -28.98 8.91
N LYS A 292 -17.80 -28.18 8.74
CA LYS A 292 -16.42 -28.62 9.05
C LYS A 292 -15.82 -27.91 10.28
N PRO A 293 -15.03 -28.60 11.12
CA PRO A 293 -14.45 -28.03 12.36
C PRO A 293 -13.40 -26.91 12.15
N VAL A 294 -13.13 -26.52 10.92
CA VAL A 294 -12.09 -25.55 10.52
C VAL A 294 -12.54 -24.09 10.70
N HIS A 295 -13.81 -23.85 11.06
CA HIS A 295 -14.35 -22.49 11.25
C HIS A 295 -13.64 -21.68 12.35
N ASP A 296 -12.97 -22.35 13.30
CA ASP A 296 -12.22 -21.69 14.37
C ASP A 296 -10.73 -21.58 14.00
N ARG A 297 -10.35 -20.39 13.49
CA ARG A 297 -8.97 -20.03 13.13
C ARG A 297 -7.99 -20.27 14.28
N VAL A 298 -8.36 -19.93 15.51
CA VAL A 298 -7.48 -20.05 16.69
C VAL A 298 -7.24 -21.52 17.00
N ARG A 299 -8.31 -22.32 17.06
CA ARG A 299 -8.20 -23.76 17.30
C ARG A 299 -7.38 -24.45 16.22
N PHE A 300 -7.57 -24.08 14.95
CA PHE A 300 -6.81 -24.65 13.84
C PHE A 300 -5.32 -24.34 13.93
N LYS A 301 -4.96 -23.10 14.28
CA LYS A 301 -3.56 -22.72 14.57
C LYS A 301 -2.96 -23.53 15.72
N THR A 302 -3.71 -23.81 16.78
CA THR A 302 -3.24 -24.66 17.90
C THR A 302 -2.94 -26.08 17.44
N ILE A 303 -3.82 -26.67 16.62
CA ILE A 303 -3.62 -28.01 16.03
C ILE A 303 -2.34 -28.03 15.18
N LEU A 304 -2.14 -27.02 14.33
CA LEU A 304 -0.94 -26.92 13.49
C LEU A 304 0.34 -26.73 14.30
N ALA A 305 0.30 -25.92 15.37
CA ALA A 305 1.44 -25.73 16.24
C ALA A 305 1.89 -27.04 16.90
N ASP A 306 0.93 -27.87 17.34
CA ASP A 306 1.22 -29.19 17.89
C ASP A 306 1.70 -30.18 16.82
N TYR A 307 1.08 -30.17 15.64
CA TYR A 307 1.51 -30.98 14.51
C TYR A 307 2.97 -30.68 14.15
N TYR A 308 3.36 -29.41 14.00
CA TYR A 308 4.74 -29.03 13.69
C TYR A 308 5.71 -29.43 14.80
N ARG A 309 5.35 -29.26 16.08
CA ARG A 309 6.20 -29.70 17.20
C ARG A 309 6.59 -31.17 17.08
N ASN A 310 5.64 -32.01 16.67
CA ASN A 310 5.79 -33.46 16.65
C ASN A 310 6.27 -34.02 15.30
N HIS A 311 6.05 -33.31 14.19
CA HIS A 311 6.27 -33.82 12.82
C HIS A 311 7.08 -32.90 11.90
N ASP A 312 7.26 -31.62 12.24
CA ASP A 312 8.09 -30.67 11.49
C ASP A 312 8.93 -29.79 12.43
N ARG A 313 9.99 -30.42 12.95
CA ARG A 313 10.86 -29.82 13.96
C ARG A 313 11.56 -28.56 13.45
N GLN A 314 11.89 -28.47 12.16
CA GLN A 314 12.53 -27.28 11.59
C GLN A 314 11.58 -26.09 11.60
N ARG A 315 10.34 -26.26 11.10
CA ARG A 315 9.32 -25.19 11.15
C ARG A 315 8.99 -24.80 12.59
N HIS A 316 8.86 -25.77 13.49
CA HIS A 316 8.64 -25.49 14.92
C HIS A 316 9.76 -24.64 15.54
N ASN A 317 11.01 -24.96 15.24
CA ASN A 317 12.16 -24.20 15.74
C ASN A 317 12.24 -22.80 15.13
N ALA A 318 11.94 -22.65 13.83
CA ALA A 318 11.85 -21.34 13.18
C ALA A 318 10.83 -20.43 13.89
N LEU A 319 9.63 -20.97 14.19
CA LEU A 319 8.58 -20.27 14.93
C LEU A 319 9.00 -19.92 16.36
N THR A 320 9.71 -20.83 17.03
CA THR A 320 10.20 -20.60 18.40
C THR A 320 11.22 -19.47 18.43
N GLN A 321 12.19 -19.51 17.50
CA GLN A 321 13.21 -18.47 17.39
C GLN A 321 12.59 -17.11 17.06
N TYR A 322 11.66 -17.05 16.10
CA TYR A 322 10.93 -15.83 15.76
C TYR A 322 10.23 -15.20 16.97
N ARG A 323 9.54 -16.01 17.80
CA ARG A 323 8.87 -15.53 19.02
C ARG A 323 9.87 -15.01 20.06
N SER A 324 11.01 -15.67 20.21
CA SER A 324 12.09 -15.21 21.09
C SER A 324 12.65 -13.87 20.64
N ASP A 325 12.91 -13.69 19.35
CA ASP A 325 13.45 -12.46 18.77
C ASP A 325 12.50 -11.27 19.01
N LYS A 326 11.19 -11.45 18.77
CA LYS A 326 10.17 -10.42 19.02
C LYS A 326 10.05 -10.03 20.50
N THR A 327 10.18 -11.00 21.41
CA THR A 327 10.13 -10.74 22.86
C THR A 327 11.33 -9.93 23.33
N LEU A 328 12.50 -10.12 22.71
CA LEU A 328 13.70 -9.34 22.99
C LEU A 328 13.59 -7.92 22.42
N SER A 329 13.08 -7.76 21.20
CA SER A 329 12.87 -6.46 20.57
C SER A 329 11.94 -5.55 21.39
N ASN A 330 10.82 -6.10 21.89
CA ASN A 330 9.84 -5.35 22.68
C ASN A 330 10.32 -4.93 24.08
N LYS A 331 11.44 -5.49 24.58
CA LYS A 331 12.03 -5.11 25.87
C LYS A 331 13.09 -4.01 25.75
N GLY A 332 13.54 -3.70 24.54
CA GLY A 332 14.59 -2.71 24.26
C GLY A 332 14.10 -1.43 23.60
N SER A 333 12.78 -1.26 23.39
CA SER A 333 12.16 -0.09 22.78
C SER A 333 11.52 0.83 23.82
#